data_AF-A0A0S7YHM5-F1
#
_entry.id   AF-A0A0S7YHM5-F1
#
_cell.length_a   1.000
_cell.length_b   1.000
_cell.length_c   1.000
_cell.angle_alpha   90.00
_cell.angle_beta   90.00
_cell.angle_gamma   90.00
#
_symmetry.space_group_name_H-M   'P 1'
#
loop_
_entity.id
_entity.type
_entity.pdbx_description
1 polymer ?
#
loop_
_entity_poly.entity_id
_entity_poly.type
_entity_poly.pdbx_seq_one_letter_code
_entity_poly.pdbx_strand_id
1 'polypeptide(L)'
;MVEKVTDIILALTKAIKAFQLYGIDHPSSKNFYTPLYQKLFEFLEENSELTFQIERFTIRYSNQIVYEETEKDINIAFKLFRDGIRSVGFTEGLASDELLRFLEIISRPSEKQDIVLNLWETDFIHIHFYVVEEEDEKVDYKAPSEPAQKIDYNTWIKDMMSKENIDLTIPMIPDLSFDEIKTLKNEITYNEKSSMIPLTINTLVCFLDIEKSNEVIESLIKLLEQCIQNRDFYNARIIVHSLLKYPDVSVIEKFENETTISGFKKLFDIPEDDIFNEFVAFIGFFSKKSIPHFIRMTAHVRRQDRLDALRHRIAYIAQDDVTPIADFLKSDDTPSLINAIAILGITKVKDIVSLLQPLLRHPDPKVRIAVVSTLGQVGSLSLVTQFIDDVDLDVRIRVLQVLTQMKYPSIFPELLRRVKRREFLNLEFAEQKEYFNCLVSNGENNLIKHLKKILFKWLLFGRKRYRVMRKLAAAGLAQIQTEEAHEILQQGVASKNKDIRTACEMVLK
;
A
#
# COMPACT_ATOMS: atom_id res chain seq x y z
N MET A 1 35.64 11.27 -9.42
CA MET A 1 34.75 10.43 -8.59
C MET A 1 33.92 11.28 -7.63
N VAL A 2 34.54 12.03 -6.71
CA VAL A 2 33.81 12.94 -5.79
C VAL A 2 32.94 13.95 -6.53
N GLU A 3 33.44 14.57 -7.60
CA GLU A 3 32.67 15.51 -8.44
C GLU A 3 31.41 14.89 -9.06
N LYS A 4 31.49 13.64 -9.56
CA LYS A 4 30.31 12.90 -10.06
C LYS A 4 29.29 12.65 -8.93
N VAL A 5 29.76 12.35 -7.71
CA VAL A 5 28.87 12.15 -6.55
C VAL A 5 28.23 13.47 -6.11
N THR A 6 28.98 14.57 -6.07
CA THR A 6 28.44 15.90 -5.82
C THR A 6 27.31 16.24 -6.79
N ASP A 7 27.50 15.97 -8.08
CA ASP A 7 26.45 16.17 -9.09
C ASP A 7 25.20 15.31 -8.84
N ILE A 8 25.37 14.06 -8.41
CA ILE A 8 24.27 13.15 -8.05
C ILE A 8 23.51 13.68 -6.83
N ILE A 9 24.21 14.09 -5.77
CA ILE A 9 23.58 14.62 -4.55
C ILE A 9 22.86 15.95 -4.83
N LEU A 10 23.42 16.81 -5.68
CA LEU A 10 22.74 18.03 -6.13
C LEU A 10 21.49 17.72 -6.96
N ALA A 11 21.53 16.70 -7.82
CA ALA A 11 20.35 16.25 -8.55
C ALA A 11 19.28 15.66 -7.61
N LEU A 12 19.70 14.89 -6.59
CA LEU A 12 18.84 14.29 -5.59
C LEU A 12 18.11 15.37 -4.77
N THR A 13 18.84 16.36 -4.30
CA THR A 13 18.25 17.47 -3.53
C THR A 13 17.26 18.31 -4.36
N LYS A 14 17.56 18.56 -5.63
CA LYS A 14 16.64 19.24 -6.56
C LYS A 14 15.38 18.41 -6.81
N ALA A 15 15.51 17.10 -7.00
CA ALA A 15 14.37 16.20 -7.17
C ALA A 15 13.48 16.19 -5.92
N ILE A 16 14.06 16.09 -4.73
CA ILE A 16 13.32 16.10 -3.47
C ILE A 16 12.52 17.41 -3.31
N LYS A 17 13.14 18.56 -3.60
CA LYS A 17 12.48 19.88 -3.56
C LYS A 17 11.38 20.00 -4.61
N ALA A 18 11.59 19.51 -5.83
CA ALA A 18 10.57 19.52 -6.87
C ALA A 18 9.35 18.67 -6.48
N PHE A 19 9.58 17.51 -5.87
CA PHE A 19 8.52 16.64 -5.36
C PHE A 19 7.77 17.27 -4.18
N GLN A 20 8.47 18.02 -3.30
CA GLN A 20 7.85 18.82 -2.25
C GLN A 20 6.91 19.91 -2.81
N LEU A 21 7.34 20.59 -3.87
CA LEU A 21 6.61 21.75 -4.41
C LEU A 21 5.46 21.37 -5.33
N TYR A 22 5.64 20.33 -6.15
CA TYR A 22 4.72 20.00 -7.23
C TYR A 22 4.03 18.64 -7.07
N GLY A 23 4.49 17.76 -6.17
CA GLY A 23 3.97 16.41 -6.01
C GLY A 23 4.42 15.44 -7.11
N ILE A 24 4.18 14.14 -6.89
CA ILE A 24 4.69 13.04 -7.72
C ILE A 24 4.09 13.00 -9.14
N ASP A 25 2.82 13.38 -9.28
CA ASP A 25 2.08 13.30 -10.55
C ASP A 25 2.29 14.52 -11.46
N HIS A 26 3.00 15.54 -10.98
CA HIS A 26 3.19 16.77 -11.75
C HIS A 26 4.30 16.62 -12.80
N PRO A 27 4.09 17.04 -14.06
CA PRO A 27 5.08 16.95 -15.13
C PRO A 27 6.44 17.58 -14.77
N SER A 28 6.45 18.63 -13.95
CA SER A 28 7.70 19.25 -13.48
C SER A 28 8.56 18.30 -12.63
N SER A 29 7.96 17.47 -11.77
CA SER A 29 8.68 16.49 -10.95
C SER A 29 9.37 15.43 -11.80
N LYS A 30 8.73 15.06 -12.92
CA LYS A 30 9.32 14.16 -13.94
C LYS A 30 10.60 14.67 -14.56
N ASN A 31 10.69 15.99 -14.75
CA ASN A 31 11.87 16.64 -15.31
C ASN A 31 13.08 16.66 -14.35
N PHE A 32 12.87 16.41 -13.05
CA PHE A 32 13.95 16.35 -12.06
C PHE A 32 14.34 14.91 -11.68
N TYR A 33 13.40 13.96 -11.63
CA TYR A 33 13.77 12.57 -11.31
C TYR A 33 14.46 11.87 -12.49
N THR A 34 14.07 12.17 -13.74
CA THR A 34 14.64 11.46 -14.91
C THR A 34 16.16 11.69 -15.03
N PRO A 35 16.68 12.92 -14.92
CA PRO A 35 18.13 13.16 -14.93
C PRO A 35 18.85 12.58 -13.70
N LEU A 36 18.18 12.54 -12.53
CA LEU A 36 18.74 11.93 -11.33
C LEU A 36 18.92 10.42 -11.50
N TYR A 37 17.89 9.72 -11.98
CA TYR A 37 17.94 8.28 -12.21
C TYR A 37 19.03 7.91 -13.21
N GLN A 38 19.16 8.68 -14.30
CA GLN A 38 20.20 8.44 -15.29
C GLN A 38 21.61 8.60 -14.71
N LYS A 39 21.86 9.65 -13.90
CA LYS A 39 23.15 9.86 -13.24
C LYS A 39 23.48 8.77 -12.22
N LEU A 40 22.48 8.29 -11.48
CA LEU A 40 22.63 7.16 -10.55
C LEU A 40 22.94 5.87 -11.30
N PHE A 41 22.20 5.57 -12.37
CA PHE A 41 22.40 4.38 -13.19
C PHE A 41 23.82 4.32 -13.79
N GLU A 42 24.26 5.41 -14.44
CA GLU A 42 25.62 5.51 -15.01
C GLU A 42 26.72 5.35 -13.95
N PHE A 43 26.49 5.87 -12.74
CA PHE A 43 27.45 5.74 -11.65
C PHE A 43 27.51 4.31 -11.08
N LEU A 44 26.35 3.67 -10.93
CA LEU A 44 26.23 2.32 -10.36
C LEU A 44 26.72 1.24 -11.32
N GLU A 45 26.56 1.40 -12.64
CA GLU A 45 27.21 0.52 -13.62
C GLU A 45 28.74 0.57 -13.53
N GLU A 46 29.32 1.72 -13.15
CA GLU A 46 30.78 1.89 -13.03
C GLU A 46 31.34 1.46 -11.66
N ASN A 47 30.57 1.59 -10.56
CA ASN A 47 31.09 1.50 -9.19
C ASN A 47 30.32 0.54 -8.25
N SER A 48 29.29 -0.15 -8.76
CA SER A 48 28.40 -1.12 -8.08
C SER A 48 27.63 -0.64 -6.84
N GLU A 49 28.11 0.37 -6.12
CA GLU A 49 27.47 0.97 -4.95
C GLU A 49 27.82 2.45 -4.81
N LEU A 50 26.86 3.25 -4.37
CA LEU A 50 27.05 4.63 -3.92
C LEU A 50 26.52 4.80 -2.51
N THR A 51 27.40 5.00 -1.53
CA THR A 51 27.02 5.23 -0.13
C THR A 51 27.56 6.56 0.38
N PHE A 52 26.70 7.36 1.02
CA PHE A 52 27.06 8.64 1.63
C PHE A 52 26.58 8.74 3.08
N GLN A 53 27.26 9.57 3.85
CA GLN A 53 26.99 9.80 5.27
C GLN A 53 26.23 11.10 5.45
N ILE A 54 25.29 11.09 6.39
CA ILE A 54 24.41 12.20 6.72
C ILE A 54 24.82 12.72 8.10
N GLU A 55 25.22 13.98 8.12
CA GLU A 55 25.47 14.77 9.32
C GLU A 55 24.40 15.87 9.44
N ARG A 56 24.38 16.57 10.58
CA ARG A 56 23.32 17.52 10.93
C ARG A 56 23.01 18.56 9.84
N PHE A 57 24.01 19.02 9.09
CA PHE A 57 23.80 20.01 8.01
C PHE A 57 24.52 19.66 6.70
N THR A 58 25.19 18.51 6.65
CA THR A 58 26.17 18.15 5.62
C THR A 58 25.95 16.72 5.14
N ILE A 59 26.19 16.46 3.86
CA ILE A 59 26.30 15.11 3.30
C ILE A 59 27.75 14.89 2.90
N ARG A 60 28.33 13.77 3.31
CA ARG A 60 29.73 13.42 3.06
C ARG A 60 29.86 12.16 2.20
N TYR A 61 30.81 12.18 1.28
CA TYR A 61 31.27 11.02 0.52
C TYR A 61 32.77 10.90 0.66
N SER A 62 33.28 9.71 1.02
CA SER A 62 34.73 9.47 1.25
C SER A 62 35.41 10.53 2.13
N ASN A 63 34.72 10.94 3.20
CA ASN A 63 35.15 11.97 4.14
C ASN A 63 35.32 13.39 3.56
N GLN A 64 34.74 13.67 2.38
CA GLN A 64 34.63 15.00 1.80
C GLN A 64 33.18 15.47 1.79
N ILE A 65 32.95 16.77 2.04
CA ILE A 65 31.61 17.36 2.01
C ILE A 65 31.20 17.50 0.54
N VAL A 66 30.09 16.87 0.17
CA VAL A 66 29.52 16.93 -1.18
C VAL A 66 28.24 17.76 -1.24
N TYR A 67 27.65 18.07 -0.09
CA TYR A 67 26.53 18.99 0.05
C TYR A 67 26.52 19.60 1.46
N GLU A 68 26.23 20.89 1.54
CA GLU A 68 26.10 21.66 2.78
C GLU A 68 25.00 22.70 2.59
N GLU A 69 24.10 22.81 3.56
CA GLU A 69 23.04 23.82 3.58
C GLU A 69 22.80 24.23 5.03
N THR A 70 22.73 25.53 5.31
CA THR A 70 22.65 26.01 6.71
C THR A 70 21.22 26.33 7.14
N GLU A 71 20.29 26.46 6.19
CA GLU A 71 18.88 26.74 6.46
C GLU A 71 18.09 25.47 6.79
N LYS A 72 17.56 25.38 8.02
CA LYS A 72 16.90 24.18 8.56
C LYS A 72 15.67 23.73 7.78
N ASP A 73 14.85 24.67 7.29
CA ASP A 73 13.57 24.36 6.64
C ASP A 73 13.76 23.82 5.21
N ILE A 74 14.95 24.00 4.64
CA ILE A 74 15.28 23.63 3.26
C ILE A 74 16.30 22.47 3.23
N ASN A 75 16.99 22.20 4.35
CA ASN A 75 18.09 21.25 4.40
C ASN A 75 17.61 19.78 4.55
N ILE A 76 17.83 19.00 3.50
CA ILE A 76 17.55 17.56 3.44
C ILE A 76 18.44 16.75 4.38
N ALA A 77 19.70 17.13 4.57
CA ALA A 77 20.61 16.50 5.52
C ALA A 77 20.10 16.64 6.96
N PHE A 78 19.64 17.84 7.34
CA PHE A 78 19.05 18.08 8.67
C PHE A 78 17.82 17.22 8.90
N LYS A 79 16.95 17.12 7.88
CA LYS A 79 15.75 16.30 7.94
C LYS A 79 16.04 14.82 8.15
N LEU A 80 16.95 14.24 7.37
CA LEU A 80 17.32 12.83 7.51
C LEU A 80 18.07 12.57 8.83
N PHE A 81 18.92 13.50 9.25
CA PHE A 81 19.65 13.41 10.51
C PHE A 81 18.72 13.45 11.73
N ARG A 82 17.72 14.35 11.73
CA ARG A 82 16.72 14.46 12.80
C ARG A 82 15.96 13.16 13.01
N ASP A 83 15.66 12.46 11.93
CA ASP A 83 14.95 11.18 11.96
C ASP A 83 15.91 9.99 12.22
N GLY A 84 17.15 10.22 12.64
CA GLY A 84 18.08 9.17 13.06
C GLY A 84 18.89 8.50 11.94
N ILE A 85 18.66 8.88 10.67
CA ILE A 85 19.39 8.32 9.52
C ILE A 85 20.79 8.93 9.47
N ARG A 86 21.81 8.08 9.43
CA ARG A 86 23.23 8.47 9.41
C ARG A 86 23.94 8.08 8.12
N SER A 87 23.40 7.13 7.35
CA SER A 87 23.90 6.80 6.02
C SER A 87 22.79 6.30 5.12
N VAL A 88 22.89 6.60 3.83
CA VAL A 88 22.07 6.05 2.76
C VAL A 88 22.99 5.56 1.66
N GLY A 89 22.66 4.42 1.07
CA GLY A 89 23.35 3.88 -0.08
C GLY A 89 22.41 3.30 -1.13
N PHE A 90 22.92 3.27 -2.36
CA PHE A 90 22.27 2.73 -3.55
C PHE A 90 23.17 1.66 -4.16
N THR A 91 22.62 0.53 -4.59
CA THR A 91 23.38 -0.56 -5.24
C THR A 91 22.98 -0.75 -6.70
N GLU A 92 23.86 -1.38 -7.48
CA GLU A 92 23.61 -1.79 -8.86
C GLU A 92 22.33 -2.64 -8.96
N GLY A 93 21.47 -2.31 -9.94
CA GLY A 93 20.15 -2.92 -10.06
C GLY A 93 18.98 -2.04 -9.59
N LEU A 94 19.28 -0.85 -9.03
CA LEU A 94 18.29 0.14 -8.61
C LEU A 94 17.22 0.39 -9.68
N ALA A 95 15.97 0.08 -9.35
CA ALA A 95 14.84 0.28 -10.27
C ALA A 95 14.29 1.72 -10.18
N SER A 96 13.69 2.20 -11.28
CA SER A 96 13.18 3.57 -11.33
C SER A 96 11.98 3.81 -10.41
N ASP A 97 11.14 2.80 -10.19
CA ASP A 97 10.03 2.84 -9.24
C ASP A 97 10.53 2.79 -7.79
N GLU A 98 11.63 2.09 -7.54
CA GLU A 98 12.30 2.02 -6.24
C GLU A 98 12.85 3.39 -5.83
N LEU A 99 13.57 4.07 -6.73
CA LEU A 99 14.03 5.45 -6.50
C LEU A 99 12.85 6.43 -6.33
N LEU A 100 11.76 6.23 -7.09
CA LEU A 100 10.59 7.11 -7.00
C LEU A 100 9.91 7.03 -5.63
N ARG A 101 9.78 5.82 -5.06
CA ARG A 101 9.26 5.61 -3.70
C ARG A 101 10.17 6.25 -2.64
N PHE A 102 11.48 6.10 -2.80
CA PHE A 102 12.45 6.75 -1.91
C PHE A 102 12.33 8.28 -1.93
N LEU A 103 12.22 8.89 -3.12
CA LEU A 103 11.98 10.33 -3.27
C LEU A 103 10.64 10.74 -2.64
N GLU A 104 9.58 9.96 -2.84
CA GLU A 104 8.26 10.24 -2.27
C GLU A 104 8.31 10.30 -0.74
N ILE A 105 8.98 9.33 -0.09
CA ILE A 105 9.13 9.28 1.36
C ILE A 105 9.92 10.49 1.87
N ILE A 106 11.05 10.81 1.24
CA ILE A 106 11.92 11.90 1.69
C ILE A 106 11.35 13.28 1.33
N SER A 107 10.46 13.39 0.35
CA SER A 107 9.83 14.66 -0.02
C SER A 107 8.66 15.06 0.86
N ARG A 108 8.11 14.20 1.72
CA ARG A 108 6.96 14.58 2.56
C ARG A 108 7.32 15.63 3.64
N PRO A 109 6.52 16.68 3.89
CA PRO A 109 6.87 17.74 4.84
C PRO A 109 7.13 17.21 6.27
N SER A 110 8.08 17.84 6.95
CA SER A 110 8.81 17.34 8.13
C SER A 110 7.99 17.21 9.42
N GLU A 111 6.75 17.67 9.46
CA GLU A 111 6.02 17.88 10.72
C GLU A 111 5.24 16.66 11.22
N LYS A 112 5.12 15.57 10.44
CA LYS A 112 4.12 14.50 10.76
C LYS A 112 4.49 13.04 10.51
N GLN A 113 5.72 12.67 10.11
CA GLN A 113 6.06 11.26 9.89
C GLN A 113 7.49 10.91 10.30
N ASP A 114 7.65 9.68 10.80
CA ASP A 114 8.92 9.01 11.00
C ASP A 114 9.44 8.51 9.65
N ILE A 115 10.41 9.21 9.06
CA ILE A 115 10.99 8.84 7.76
C ILE A 115 11.59 7.44 7.85
N VAL A 116 12.18 7.08 8.99
CA VAL A 116 12.77 5.76 9.20
C VAL A 116 11.71 4.68 9.09
N LEU A 117 10.58 4.80 9.78
CA LEU A 117 9.52 3.80 9.71
C LEU A 117 9.04 3.57 8.27
N ASN A 118 8.84 4.64 7.49
CA ASN A 118 8.41 4.52 6.09
C ASN A 118 9.48 3.88 5.19
N LEU A 119 10.76 4.20 5.42
CA LEU A 119 11.86 3.55 4.70
C LEU A 119 11.95 2.06 5.04
N TRP A 120 11.66 1.67 6.29
CA TRP A 120 11.61 0.25 6.72
C TRP A 120 10.42 -0.50 6.11
N GLU A 121 9.23 0.10 6.10
CA GLU A 121 8.01 -0.53 5.57
C GLU A 121 8.04 -0.77 4.05
N THR A 122 8.89 -0.05 3.33
CA THR A 122 8.97 -0.12 1.86
C THR A 122 9.78 -1.32 1.35
N ASP A 123 10.59 -1.95 2.21
CA ASP A 123 11.41 -3.14 1.91
C ASP A 123 12.23 -3.00 0.61
N PHE A 124 13.08 -1.97 0.56
CA PHE A 124 13.94 -1.68 -0.59
C PHE A 124 14.96 -2.81 -0.84
N ILE A 125 15.17 -3.14 -2.11
CA ILE A 125 16.09 -4.19 -2.56
C ILE A 125 17.49 -3.61 -2.81
N HIS A 126 17.57 -2.40 -3.38
CA HIS A 126 18.80 -1.74 -3.80
C HIS A 126 19.03 -0.38 -3.12
N ILE A 127 18.25 -0.06 -2.08
CA ILE A 127 18.46 1.11 -1.24
C ILE A 127 18.63 0.66 0.20
N HIS A 128 19.81 0.89 0.77
CA HIS A 128 20.09 0.60 2.17
C HIS A 128 20.32 1.90 2.95
N PHE A 129 20.04 1.85 4.24
CA PHE A 129 20.26 2.99 5.11
C PHE A 129 20.58 2.51 6.52
N TYR A 130 21.35 3.33 7.24
CA TYR A 130 21.76 3.05 8.61
C TYR A 130 21.15 4.09 9.54
N VAL A 131 20.48 3.60 10.59
CA VAL A 131 19.79 4.40 11.60
C VAL A 131 20.44 4.15 12.95
N VAL A 132 20.63 5.20 13.74
CA VAL A 132 21.09 5.09 15.13
C VAL A 132 19.90 5.32 16.05
N GLU A 133 19.63 4.38 16.95
CA GLU A 133 18.73 4.56 18.08
C GLU A 133 19.42 5.50 19.09
N GLU A 134 18.87 6.69 19.34
CA GLU A 134 19.44 7.59 20.34
C GLU A 134 19.13 7.05 21.75
N GLU A 135 20.17 6.65 22.50
CA GLU A 135 20.11 6.64 23.97
C GLU A 135 20.09 8.10 24.46
N ASP A 136 19.13 8.42 25.34
CA ASP A 136 18.97 9.76 25.93
C ASP A 136 20.26 10.24 26.63
N GLU A 137 21.06 11.09 25.95
CA GLU A 137 22.09 11.88 26.61
C GLU A 137 21.43 13.05 27.37
N LYS A 138 21.55 13.06 28.70
CA LYS A 138 21.20 14.22 29.53
C LYS A 138 22.03 15.43 29.12
N VAL A 139 21.40 16.40 28.46
CA VAL A 139 22.00 17.69 28.11
C VAL A 139 22.07 18.57 29.36
N ASP A 140 23.29 18.84 29.87
CA ASP A 140 23.53 19.88 30.89
C ASP A 140 23.59 21.26 30.23
N TYR A 141 22.41 21.85 30.00
CA TYR A 141 22.27 23.17 29.38
C TYR A 141 22.74 24.28 30.33
N LYS A 142 23.65 25.14 29.85
CA LYS A 142 23.96 26.43 30.48
C LYS A 142 23.60 27.58 29.56
N ALA A 143 22.86 28.55 30.09
CA ALA A 143 22.45 29.74 29.37
C ALA A 143 23.67 30.59 28.93
N PRO A 144 23.67 31.18 27.72
CA PRO A 144 24.73 32.06 27.26
C PRO A 144 24.85 33.30 28.14
N SER A 145 26.08 33.67 28.51
CA SER A 145 26.37 34.80 29.41
C SER A 145 26.54 36.15 28.71
N GLU A 146 26.27 36.25 27.40
CA GLU A 146 26.41 37.51 26.67
C GLU A 146 25.13 38.36 26.76
N PRO A 147 25.23 39.66 27.12
CA PRO A 147 24.07 40.53 27.17
C PRO A 147 23.54 40.84 25.77
N ALA A 148 22.24 40.67 25.58
CA ALA A 148 21.55 40.96 24.31
C ALA A 148 21.74 42.42 23.88
N GLN A 149 22.15 42.63 22.63
CA GLN A 149 22.21 43.97 22.03
C GLN A 149 20.81 44.55 21.84
N LYS A 150 20.62 45.80 22.26
CA LYS A 150 19.35 46.52 22.15
C LYS A 150 19.28 47.19 20.78
N ILE A 151 18.45 46.67 19.87
CA ILE A 151 18.21 47.25 18.54
C ILE A 151 17.11 48.31 18.64
N ASP A 152 17.34 49.51 18.10
CA ASP A 152 16.33 50.56 17.98
C ASP A 152 15.58 50.47 16.64
N TYR A 153 14.50 49.71 16.66
CA TYR A 153 13.66 49.41 15.49
C TYR A 153 13.07 50.66 14.83
N ASN A 154 12.87 51.75 15.56
CA ASN A 154 12.29 52.97 14.99
C ASN A 154 13.23 53.65 13.98
N THR A 155 14.53 53.53 14.21
CA THR A 155 15.55 54.06 13.29
C THR A 155 15.63 53.20 12.04
N TRP A 156 15.57 51.86 12.19
CA TRP A 156 15.59 50.92 11.07
C TRP A 156 14.38 51.08 10.13
N ILE A 157 13.17 51.24 10.68
CA ILE A 157 11.96 51.43 9.87
C ILE A 157 12.03 52.74 9.08
N LYS A 158 12.51 53.84 9.68
CA LYS A 158 12.67 55.12 8.96
C LYS A 158 13.65 55.01 7.79
N ASP A 159 14.77 54.31 8.01
CA ASP A 159 15.79 54.13 6.98
C ASP A 159 15.24 53.29 5.81
N MET A 160 14.51 52.23 6.11
CA MET A 160 13.85 51.38 5.11
C MET A 160 12.78 52.11 4.31
N MET A 161 11.90 52.87 4.96
CA MET A 161 10.86 53.66 4.28
C MET A 161 11.44 54.73 3.36
N SER A 162 12.56 55.35 3.74
CA SER A 162 13.25 56.33 2.90
C SER A 162 13.90 55.72 1.67
N LYS A 163 14.40 54.47 1.78
CA LYS A 163 15.01 53.72 0.67
C LYS A 163 14.01 53.28 -0.39
N GLU A 164 12.81 52.90 0.05
CA GLU A 164 11.79 52.26 -0.80
C GLU A 164 10.74 53.26 -1.33
N ASN A 165 10.82 54.54 -0.94
CA ASN A 165 9.95 55.61 -1.43
C ASN A 165 8.44 55.34 -1.23
N ILE A 166 8.08 54.73 -0.09
CA ILE A 166 6.72 54.29 0.22
C ILE A 166 5.90 55.47 0.76
N ASP A 167 4.88 55.90 0.02
CA ASP A 167 3.93 56.94 0.44
C ASP A 167 2.68 56.33 1.07
N LEU A 168 2.59 56.42 2.40
CA LEU A 168 1.48 55.90 3.20
C LEU A 168 0.19 56.74 3.09
N THR A 169 0.19 57.83 2.32
CA THR A 169 -0.98 58.70 2.17
C THR A 169 -1.91 58.28 1.03
N ILE A 170 -1.54 57.26 0.24
CA ILE A 170 -2.38 56.70 -0.82
C ILE A 170 -3.29 55.62 -0.23
N PRO A 171 -4.63 55.82 -0.16
CA PRO A 171 -5.54 54.80 0.33
C PRO A 171 -5.60 53.64 -0.67
N MET A 172 -5.22 52.46 -0.20
CA MET A 172 -5.30 51.22 -0.96
C MET A 172 -6.75 50.72 -0.95
N ILE A 173 -7.48 50.89 -2.06
CA ILE A 173 -8.84 50.36 -2.22
C ILE A 173 -8.76 49.17 -3.19
N PRO A 174 -8.94 47.92 -2.72
CA PRO A 174 -8.97 46.76 -3.60
C PRO A 174 -10.36 46.64 -4.24
N ASP A 175 -10.40 46.65 -5.57
CA ASP A 175 -11.60 46.36 -6.36
C ASP A 175 -11.72 44.83 -6.51
N LEU A 176 -12.53 44.20 -5.65
CA LEU A 176 -12.72 42.75 -5.62
C LEU A 176 -14.09 42.36 -6.19
N SER A 177 -14.11 41.40 -7.11
CA SER A 177 -15.33 40.87 -7.72
C SER A 177 -16.12 39.96 -6.76
N PHE A 178 -17.40 39.72 -7.06
CA PHE A 178 -18.27 38.87 -6.23
C PHE A 178 -17.78 37.41 -6.13
N ASP A 179 -17.16 36.88 -7.18
CA ASP A 179 -16.59 35.53 -7.18
C ASP A 179 -15.30 35.45 -6.35
N GLU A 180 -14.50 36.51 -6.34
CA GLU A 180 -13.35 36.63 -5.44
C GLU A 180 -13.81 36.77 -3.98
N ILE A 181 -14.87 37.52 -3.70
CA ILE A 181 -15.46 37.60 -2.35
C ILE A 181 -15.98 36.24 -1.87
N LYS A 182 -16.56 35.44 -2.77
CA LYS A 182 -17.03 34.08 -2.46
C LYS A 182 -15.87 33.11 -2.23
N THR A 183 -14.83 33.22 -3.04
CA THR A 183 -13.58 32.43 -2.90
C THR A 183 -12.89 32.80 -1.59
N LEU A 184 -12.73 34.08 -1.30
CA LEU A 184 -12.21 34.59 -0.04
C LEU A 184 -13.06 34.19 1.16
N LYS A 185 -14.40 34.17 1.06
CA LYS A 185 -15.24 33.66 2.16
C LYS A 185 -15.02 32.16 2.40
N ASN A 186 -14.85 31.38 1.34
CA ASN A 186 -14.55 29.96 1.46
C ASN A 186 -13.13 29.73 2.00
N GLU A 187 -12.15 30.52 1.58
CA GLU A 187 -10.77 30.50 2.07
C GLU A 187 -10.68 30.98 3.52
N ILE A 188 -11.44 32.00 3.92
CA ILE A 188 -11.58 32.45 5.32
C ILE A 188 -12.23 31.35 6.15
N THR A 189 -13.31 30.72 5.66
CA THR A 189 -13.96 29.60 6.38
C THR A 189 -13.04 28.38 6.47
N TYR A 190 -12.18 28.17 5.47
CA TYR A 190 -11.17 27.12 5.43
C TYR A 190 -9.98 27.44 6.35
N ASN A 191 -9.50 28.68 6.38
CA ASN A 191 -8.45 29.17 7.28
C ASN A 191 -8.93 29.29 8.73
N GLU A 192 -10.18 29.65 9.00
CA GLU A 192 -10.77 29.61 10.35
C GLU A 192 -10.90 28.16 10.85
N LYS A 193 -11.03 27.18 9.95
CA LYS A 193 -10.95 25.74 10.26
C LYS A 193 -9.51 25.21 10.32
N SER A 194 -8.53 26.02 9.95
CA SER A 194 -7.10 25.71 9.95
C SER A 194 -6.38 26.41 11.12
N SER A 195 -6.27 25.90 12.34
CA SER A 195 -6.97 24.84 13.06
C SER A 195 -6.61 25.00 14.54
N MET A 196 -7.44 25.67 15.35
CA MET A 196 -7.28 25.62 16.81
C MET A 196 -7.61 24.23 17.35
N ILE A 197 -8.27 23.37 16.57
CA ILE A 197 -8.75 22.04 17.01
C ILE A 197 -7.57 21.13 17.42
N PRO A 198 -6.52 20.88 16.59
CA PRO A 198 -5.35 20.13 17.01
C PRO A 198 -4.69 20.72 18.26
N LEU A 199 -4.55 22.05 18.32
CA LEU A 199 -3.94 22.72 19.48
C LEU A 199 -4.80 22.54 20.74
N THR A 200 -6.12 22.64 20.61
CA THR A 200 -7.09 22.49 21.70
C THR A 200 -7.13 21.05 22.17
N ILE A 201 -7.14 20.08 21.26
CA ILE A 201 -7.07 18.65 21.58
C ILE A 201 -5.77 18.36 22.31
N ASN A 202 -4.62 18.79 21.78
CA ASN A 202 -3.33 18.59 22.44
C ASN A 202 -3.28 19.25 23.82
N THR A 203 -3.80 20.48 23.95
CA THR A 203 -3.85 21.18 25.24
C THR A 203 -4.72 20.44 26.25
N LEU A 204 -5.92 20.02 25.84
CA LEU A 204 -6.85 19.28 26.71
C LEU A 204 -6.32 17.89 27.06
N VAL A 205 -5.65 17.19 26.15
CA VAL A 205 -4.99 15.91 26.42
C VAL A 205 -3.86 16.09 27.44
N CYS A 206 -2.97 17.08 27.25
CA CYS A 206 -1.92 17.38 28.23
C CYS A 206 -2.50 17.75 29.59
N PHE A 207 -3.57 18.54 29.62
CA PHE A 207 -4.23 18.94 30.85
C PHE A 207 -4.93 17.75 31.53
N LEU A 208 -5.56 16.85 30.76
CA LEU A 208 -6.16 15.62 31.29
C LEU A 208 -5.11 14.72 31.95
N ASP A 209 -3.94 14.57 31.34
CA ASP A 209 -2.82 13.80 31.87
C ASP A 209 -2.29 14.37 33.21
N ILE A 210 -2.44 15.68 33.45
CA ILE A 210 -2.03 16.36 34.69
C ILE A 210 -3.13 16.34 35.75
N GLU A 211 -4.33 16.83 35.41
CA GLU A 211 -5.38 17.14 36.39
C GLU A 211 -6.46 16.07 36.53
N LYS A 212 -6.58 15.12 35.59
CA LYS A 212 -7.59 14.05 35.59
C LYS A 212 -9.04 14.56 35.81
N SER A 213 -9.37 15.73 35.25
CA SER A 213 -10.67 16.39 35.40
C SER A 213 -11.77 15.76 34.51
N ASN A 214 -12.96 15.58 35.07
CA ASN A 214 -14.14 15.08 34.35
C ASN A 214 -14.65 16.09 33.32
N GLU A 215 -14.55 17.39 33.59
CA GLU A 215 -14.93 18.46 32.64
C GLU A 215 -14.11 18.39 31.35
N VAL A 216 -12.84 18.01 31.46
CA VAL A 216 -11.92 17.84 30.33
C VAL A 216 -12.29 16.60 29.53
N ILE A 217 -12.64 15.50 30.20
CA ILE A 217 -13.15 14.28 29.55
C ILE A 217 -14.42 14.61 28.75
N GLU A 218 -15.40 15.30 29.33
CA GLU A 218 -16.62 15.70 28.63
C GLU A 218 -16.33 16.60 27.41
N SER A 219 -15.37 17.51 27.54
CA SER A 219 -14.96 18.40 26.45
C SER A 219 -14.30 17.64 25.31
N LEU A 220 -13.43 16.68 25.62
CA LEU A 220 -12.81 15.79 24.65
C LEU A 220 -13.85 14.90 23.94
N ILE A 221 -14.86 14.39 24.65
CA ILE A 221 -15.95 13.60 24.05
C ILE A 221 -16.74 14.45 23.04
N LYS A 222 -17.05 15.71 23.35
CA LYS A 222 -17.72 16.62 22.40
C LYS A 222 -16.85 16.90 21.17
N LEU A 223 -15.54 17.10 21.36
CA LEU A 223 -14.61 17.27 20.24
C LEU A 223 -14.51 16.01 19.39
N LEU A 224 -14.54 14.82 20.00
CA LEU A 224 -14.55 13.56 19.27
C LEU A 224 -15.76 13.44 18.34
N GLU A 225 -16.96 13.78 18.83
CA GLU A 225 -18.16 13.82 18.00
C GLU A 225 -18.01 14.76 16.80
N GLN A 226 -17.45 15.95 17.03
CA GLN A 226 -17.19 16.93 15.99
C GLN A 226 -16.14 16.44 14.98
N CYS A 227 -15.06 15.80 15.44
CA CYS A 227 -14.04 15.20 14.58
C CYS A 227 -14.66 14.11 13.68
N ILE A 228 -15.47 13.21 14.24
CA ILE A 228 -16.14 12.15 13.48
C ILE A 228 -17.09 12.73 12.44
N GLN A 229 -17.89 13.75 12.80
CA GLN A 229 -18.80 14.42 11.86
C GLN A 229 -18.04 15.10 10.71
N ASN A 230 -16.88 15.68 11.00
CA ASN A 230 -16.02 16.36 10.04
C ASN A 230 -15.05 15.42 9.31
N ARG A 231 -15.10 14.10 9.56
CA ARG A 231 -14.18 13.07 9.01
C ARG A 231 -12.70 13.29 9.37
N ASP A 232 -12.46 14.00 10.48
CA ASP A 232 -11.13 14.21 11.05
C ASP A 232 -10.76 13.04 11.96
N PHE A 233 -10.56 11.87 11.33
CA PHE A 233 -10.29 10.64 12.04
C PHE A 233 -8.93 10.65 12.74
N TYR A 234 -7.94 11.38 12.22
CA TYR A 234 -6.64 11.55 12.85
C TYR A 234 -6.78 12.12 14.28
N ASN A 235 -7.45 13.26 14.42
CA ASN A 235 -7.67 13.87 15.73
C ASN A 235 -8.64 13.06 16.59
N ALA A 236 -9.64 12.39 16.00
CA ALA A 236 -10.51 11.46 16.71
C ALA A 236 -9.71 10.35 17.40
N ARG A 237 -8.70 9.76 16.73
CA ARG A 237 -7.83 8.74 17.31
C ARG A 237 -7.01 9.25 18.48
N ILE A 238 -6.46 10.47 18.39
CA ILE A 238 -5.71 11.10 19.49
C ILE A 238 -6.59 11.21 20.74
N ILE A 239 -7.82 11.71 20.56
CA ILE A 239 -8.78 11.84 21.66
C ILE A 239 -9.09 10.47 22.28
N VAL A 240 -9.45 9.49 21.45
CA VAL A 240 -9.80 8.14 21.93
C VAL A 240 -8.62 7.51 22.67
N HIS A 241 -7.42 7.59 22.12
CA HIS A 241 -6.22 7.04 22.75
C HIS A 241 -5.96 7.66 24.14
N SER A 242 -6.14 8.97 24.28
CA SER A 242 -6.02 9.64 25.57
C SER A 242 -7.10 9.19 26.56
N LEU A 243 -8.36 9.13 26.13
CA LEU A 243 -9.48 8.75 26.99
C LEU A 243 -9.45 7.27 27.41
N LEU A 244 -8.85 6.37 26.61
CA LEU A 244 -8.69 4.95 26.94
C LEU A 244 -7.79 4.71 28.16
N LYS A 245 -7.01 5.70 28.61
CA LYS A 245 -6.25 5.63 29.87
C LYS A 245 -7.16 5.64 31.11
N TYR A 246 -8.46 5.92 30.95
CA TYR A 246 -9.44 6.08 32.03
C TYR A 246 -10.51 4.97 31.95
N PRO A 247 -10.42 3.90 32.77
CA PRO A 247 -11.25 2.69 32.64
C PRO A 247 -12.76 2.93 32.76
N ASP A 248 -13.17 3.97 33.51
CA ASP A 248 -14.58 4.30 33.73
C ASP A 248 -15.22 5.04 32.54
N VAL A 249 -14.43 5.44 31.54
CA VAL A 249 -14.88 6.24 30.40
C VAL A 249 -15.05 5.35 29.16
N SER A 250 -16.27 4.89 28.94
CA SER A 250 -16.63 4.11 27.76
C SER A 250 -17.00 5.01 26.57
N VAL A 251 -15.99 5.62 25.95
CA VAL A 251 -16.20 6.60 24.88
C VAL A 251 -16.68 5.96 23.58
N ILE A 252 -16.06 4.83 23.21
CA ILE A 252 -16.31 4.19 21.92
C ILE A 252 -17.71 3.58 21.86
N GLU A 253 -18.24 3.04 22.96
CA GLU A 253 -19.57 2.41 23.00
C GLU A 253 -20.69 3.33 22.47
N LYS A 254 -20.56 4.65 22.64
CA LYS A 254 -21.51 5.63 22.09
C LYS A 254 -21.58 5.60 20.55
N PHE A 255 -20.47 5.24 19.89
CA PHE A 255 -20.34 5.20 18.44
C PHE A 255 -20.58 3.79 17.87
N GLU A 256 -20.67 2.76 18.71
CA GLU A 256 -20.89 1.36 18.31
C GLU A 256 -22.36 1.02 18.02
N ASN A 257 -23.06 1.91 17.32
CA ASN A 257 -24.45 1.70 16.94
C ASN A 257 -24.62 1.72 15.41
N GLU A 258 -25.70 1.12 14.93
CA GLU A 258 -25.98 1.00 13.50
C GLU A 258 -26.05 2.34 12.78
N THR A 259 -26.62 3.37 13.41
CA THR A 259 -26.80 4.69 12.81
C THR A 259 -25.46 5.36 12.55
N THR A 260 -24.57 5.39 13.55
CA THR A 260 -23.23 5.95 13.42
C THR A 260 -22.42 5.17 12.39
N ILE A 261 -22.39 3.84 12.50
CA ILE A 261 -21.60 3.00 11.60
C ILE A 261 -22.11 3.11 10.15
N SER A 262 -23.42 3.15 9.94
CA SER A 262 -23.99 3.37 8.59
C SER A 262 -23.66 4.77 8.04
N GLY A 263 -23.39 5.75 8.90
CA GLY A 263 -22.92 7.07 8.48
C GLY A 263 -21.57 7.03 7.75
N PHE A 264 -20.73 6.01 8.03
CA PHE A 264 -19.42 5.83 7.42
C PHE A 264 -19.46 5.32 5.98
N LYS A 265 -20.62 4.86 5.47
CA LYS A 265 -20.74 4.35 4.09
C LYS A 265 -20.23 5.34 3.04
N LYS A 266 -20.40 6.65 3.29
CA LYS A 266 -19.94 7.71 2.39
C LYS A 266 -18.42 7.76 2.23
N LEU A 267 -17.66 7.15 3.14
CA LEU A 267 -16.20 7.12 3.11
C LEU A 267 -15.64 6.11 2.09
N PHE A 268 -16.44 5.17 1.60
CA PHE A 268 -15.93 4.17 0.66
C PHE A 268 -15.73 4.70 -0.76
N ASP A 269 -16.45 5.77 -1.10
CA ASP A 269 -16.44 6.37 -2.44
C ASP A 269 -15.64 7.67 -2.51
N ILE A 270 -15.05 8.16 -1.40
CA ILE A 270 -14.21 9.37 -1.43
C ILE A 270 -12.91 9.10 -2.22
N PRO A 271 -12.38 10.06 -2.99
CA PRO A 271 -11.13 9.87 -3.72
C PRO A 271 -9.89 9.81 -2.81
N GLU A 272 -9.91 10.49 -1.66
CA GLU A 272 -8.76 10.60 -0.76
C GLU A 272 -8.53 9.31 0.03
N ASP A 273 -7.39 8.66 -0.18
CA ASP A 273 -7.04 7.42 0.51
C ASP A 273 -6.61 7.66 1.97
N ASP A 274 -6.02 8.81 2.28
CA ASP A 274 -5.59 9.17 3.64
C ASP A 274 -6.76 9.19 4.63
N ILE A 275 -7.88 9.83 4.24
CA ILE A 275 -9.08 9.92 5.10
C ILE A 275 -9.65 8.52 5.34
N PHE A 276 -9.65 7.65 4.34
CA PHE A 276 -10.12 6.28 4.48
C PHE A 276 -9.19 5.44 5.37
N ASN A 277 -7.87 5.59 5.23
CA ASN A 277 -6.88 4.90 6.07
C ASN A 277 -7.00 5.33 7.54
N GLU A 278 -7.17 6.63 7.78
CA GLU A 278 -7.42 7.19 9.10
C GLU A 278 -8.73 6.68 9.71
N PHE A 279 -9.79 6.57 8.90
CA PHE A 279 -11.04 5.92 9.30
C PHE A 279 -10.83 4.45 9.68
N VAL A 280 -10.10 3.68 8.87
CA VAL A 280 -9.79 2.27 9.15
C VAL A 280 -8.97 2.14 10.44
N ALA A 281 -8.03 3.05 10.71
CA ALA A 281 -7.30 3.09 11.97
C ALA A 281 -8.23 3.42 13.15
N PHE A 282 -9.14 4.39 12.97
CA PHE A 282 -10.11 4.80 13.98
C PHE A 282 -11.06 3.67 14.40
N ILE A 283 -11.62 2.91 13.46
CA ILE A 283 -12.50 1.78 13.82
C ILE A 283 -11.76 0.67 14.55
N GLY A 284 -10.42 0.66 14.57
CA GLY A 284 -9.62 -0.27 15.38
C GLY A 284 -9.77 -0.12 16.89
N PHE A 285 -10.35 1.00 17.35
CA PHE A 285 -10.73 1.19 18.74
C PHE A 285 -12.09 0.59 19.10
N PHE A 286 -12.85 0.12 18.10
CA PHE A 286 -14.17 -0.47 18.32
C PHE A 286 -14.02 -1.89 18.89
N SER A 287 -15.01 -2.26 19.69
CA SER A 287 -15.17 -3.58 20.28
C SER A 287 -15.83 -4.55 19.30
N LYS A 288 -15.83 -5.82 19.68
CA LYS A 288 -16.49 -6.89 18.92
C LYS A 288 -17.99 -6.71 18.73
N LYS A 289 -18.66 -5.86 19.52
CA LYS A 289 -20.09 -5.54 19.38
C LYS A 289 -20.39 -4.86 18.03
N SER A 290 -19.41 -4.16 17.47
CA SER A 290 -19.53 -3.44 16.20
C SER A 290 -19.36 -4.32 14.96
N ILE A 291 -18.74 -5.51 15.10
CA ILE A 291 -18.42 -6.42 13.99
C ILE A 291 -19.64 -6.70 13.09
N PRO A 292 -20.84 -7.02 13.61
CA PRO A 292 -21.99 -7.29 12.75
C PRO A 292 -22.39 -6.10 11.87
N HIS A 293 -22.21 -4.87 12.34
CA HIS A 293 -22.50 -3.67 11.56
C HIS A 293 -21.44 -3.45 10.49
N PHE A 294 -20.15 -3.65 10.82
CA PHE A 294 -19.07 -3.54 9.85
C PHE A 294 -19.13 -4.61 8.76
N ILE A 295 -19.45 -5.87 9.08
CA ILE A 295 -19.63 -6.93 8.08
C ILE A 295 -20.74 -6.56 7.10
N ARG A 296 -21.93 -6.15 7.57
CA ARG A 296 -23.00 -5.70 6.66
C ARG A 296 -22.59 -4.53 5.78
N MET A 297 -21.73 -3.67 6.30
CA MET A 297 -21.25 -2.50 5.57
C MET A 297 -20.25 -2.87 4.45
N THR A 298 -19.49 -3.96 4.59
CA THR A 298 -18.54 -4.43 3.55
C THR A 298 -19.21 -4.67 2.20
N ALA A 299 -20.50 -5.03 2.17
CA ALA A 299 -21.27 -5.22 0.94
C ALA A 299 -21.39 -3.97 0.06
N HIS A 300 -21.13 -2.78 0.63
CA HIS A 300 -21.19 -1.51 -0.08
C HIS A 300 -19.84 -1.01 -0.58
N VAL A 301 -18.74 -1.72 -0.29
CA VAL A 301 -17.39 -1.29 -0.68
C VAL A 301 -17.08 -1.82 -2.08
N ARG A 302 -16.94 -0.92 -3.05
CA ARG A 302 -16.67 -1.28 -4.46
C ARG A 302 -15.18 -1.47 -4.76
N ARG A 303 -14.33 -0.66 -4.12
CA ARG A 303 -12.87 -0.68 -4.24
C ARG A 303 -12.31 -1.88 -3.49
N GLN A 304 -11.62 -2.78 -4.19
CA GLN A 304 -11.14 -4.03 -3.62
C GLN A 304 -10.09 -3.81 -2.53
N ASP A 305 -9.17 -2.87 -2.75
CA ASP A 305 -8.15 -2.42 -1.79
C ASP A 305 -8.78 -1.94 -0.47
N ARG A 306 -9.85 -1.14 -0.55
CA ARG A 306 -10.58 -0.64 0.62
C ARG A 306 -11.35 -1.74 1.33
N LEU A 307 -11.95 -2.65 0.57
CA LEU A 307 -12.66 -3.80 1.12
C LEU A 307 -11.69 -4.69 1.91
N ASP A 308 -10.50 -4.93 1.36
CA ASP A 308 -9.47 -5.73 2.03
C ASP A 308 -8.93 -5.03 3.28
N ALA A 309 -8.67 -3.72 3.25
CA ALA A 309 -8.28 -2.96 4.45
C ALA A 309 -9.34 -3.05 5.57
N LEU A 310 -10.63 -2.92 5.22
CA LEU A 310 -11.73 -3.06 6.17
C LEU A 310 -11.82 -4.48 6.73
N ARG A 311 -11.67 -5.52 5.91
CA ARG A 311 -11.68 -6.93 6.35
C ARG A 311 -10.55 -7.22 7.34
N HIS A 312 -9.33 -6.76 7.05
CA HIS A 312 -8.19 -6.92 7.96
C HIS A 312 -8.43 -6.23 9.30
N ARG A 313 -9.03 -5.04 9.27
CA ARG A 313 -9.37 -4.33 10.50
C ARG A 313 -10.46 -5.03 11.31
N ILE A 314 -11.49 -5.59 10.67
CA ILE A 314 -12.51 -6.40 11.36
C ILE A 314 -11.87 -7.67 11.95
N ALA A 315 -10.97 -8.33 11.22
CA ALA A 315 -10.23 -9.49 11.72
C ALA A 315 -9.36 -9.13 12.95
N TYR A 316 -8.73 -7.96 12.96
CA TYR A 316 -7.99 -7.44 14.11
C TYR A 316 -8.90 -7.22 15.34
N ILE A 317 -10.08 -6.62 15.16
CA ILE A 317 -11.04 -6.42 16.25
C ILE A 317 -11.53 -7.77 16.82
N ALA A 318 -11.59 -8.81 15.98
CA ALA A 318 -12.07 -10.14 16.35
C ALA A 318 -11.00 -11.09 16.87
N GLN A 319 -9.76 -10.61 17.11
CA GLN A 319 -8.61 -11.46 17.43
C GLN A 319 -8.81 -12.40 18.63
N ASP A 320 -9.57 -11.95 19.64
CA ASP A 320 -9.86 -12.74 20.85
C ASP A 320 -11.11 -13.62 20.74
N ASP A 321 -12.04 -13.29 19.84
CA ASP A 321 -13.33 -13.95 19.70
C ASP A 321 -13.90 -13.75 18.30
N VAL A 322 -13.82 -14.79 17.48
CA VAL A 322 -14.33 -14.80 16.10
C VAL A 322 -15.83 -15.10 16.01
N THR A 323 -16.51 -15.40 17.12
CA THR A 323 -17.94 -15.78 17.14
C THR A 323 -18.82 -14.76 16.40
N PRO A 324 -18.66 -13.43 16.57
CA PRO A 324 -19.47 -12.45 15.86
C PRO A 324 -19.29 -12.49 14.33
N ILE A 325 -18.16 -12.99 13.82
CA ILE A 325 -17.94 -13.22 12.39
C ILE A 325 -18.53 -14.58 12.00
N ALA A 326 -18.28 -15.62 12.80
CA ALA A 326 -18.76 -16.98 12.54
C ALA A 326 -20.30 -17.08 12.47
N ASP A 327 -21.02 -16.25 13.23
CA ASP A 327 -22.48 -16.19 13.16
C ASP A 327 -23.00 -15.79 11.77
N PHE A 328 -22.24 -14.99 11.01
CA PHE A 328 -22.59 -14.64 9.63
C PHE A 328 -22.42 -15.79 8.63
N LEU A 329 -21.81 -16.92 9.02
CA LEU A 329 -21.78 -18.12 8.19
C LEU A 329 -23.18 -18.73 7.97
N LYS A 330 -24.16 -18.32 8.76
CA LYS A 330 -25.58 -18.71 8.65
C LYS A 330 -26.43 -17.63 7.98
N SER A 331 -25.84 -16.54 7.51
CA SER A 331 -26.56 -15.41 6.91
C SER A 331 -27.12 -15.75 5.54
N ASP A 332 -28.39 -15.42 5.30
CA ASP A 332 -29.00 -15.46 3.97
C ASP A 332 -28.50 -14.32 3.05
N ASP A 333 -27.97 -13.24 3.64
CA ASP A 333 -27.29 -12.19 2.87
C ASP A 333 -25.94 -12.69 2.36
N THR A 334 -25.91 -13.05 1.08
CA THR A 334 -24.75 -13.63 0.41
C THR A 334 -23.51 -12.72 0.44
N PRO A 335 -23.60 -11.40 0.21
CA PRO A 335 -22.47 -10.49 0.39
C PRO A 335 -21.87 -10.54 1.80
N SER A 336 -22.68 -10.48 2.85
CA SER A 336 -22.19 -10.57 4.23
C SER A 336 -21.57 -11.93 4.54
N LEU A 337 -22.18 -13.02 4.07
CA LEU A 337 -21.65 -14.39 4.19
C LEU A 337 -20.26 -14.52 3.53
N ILE A 338 -20.11 -14.07 2.28
CA ILE A 338 -18.83 -14.09 1.56
C ILE A 338 -17.75 -13.30 2.31
N ASN A 339 -18.11 -12.13 2.81
CA ASN A 339 -17.19 -11.30 3.58
C ASN A 339 -16.81 -11.93 4.92
N ALA A 340 -17.75 -12.58 5.61
CA ALA A 340 -17.45 -13.33 6.83
C ALA A 340 -16.47 -14.48 6.58
N ILE A 341 -16.64 -15.24 5.49
CA ILE A 341 -15.70 -16.31 5.07
C ILE A 341 -14.30 -15.75 4.81
N ALA A 342 -14.21 -14.62 4.11
CA ALA A 342 -12.93 -13.96 3.81
C ALA A 342 -12.25 -13.44 5.09
N ILE A 343 -13.01 -12.79 5.98
CA ILE A 343 -12.49 -12.26 7.26
C ILE A 343 -12.01 -13.42 8.14
N LEU A 344 -12.77 -14.51 8.27
CA LEU A 344 -12.31 -15.70 9.00
C LEU A 344 -11.00 -16.25 8.42
N GLY A 345 -10.81 -16.22 7.11
CA GLY A 345 -9.55 -16.62 6.47
C GLY A 345 -8.35 -15.77 6.85
N ILE A 346 -8.57 -14.49 7.14
CA ILE A 346 -7.55 -13.57 7.67
C ILE A 346 -7.26 -13.87 9.15
N THR A 347 -8.26 -14.32 9.90
CA THR A 347 -8.06 -14.74 11.30
C THR A 347 -7.23 -16.03 11.38
N LYS A 348 -6.41 -16.17 12.44
CA LYS A 348 -5.61 -17.38 12.69
C LYS A 348 -6.40 -18.44 13.49
N VAL A 349 -7.71 -18.57 13.26
CA VAL A 349 -8.55 -19.51 14.00
C VAL A 349 -8.23 -20.96 13.62
N LYS A 350 -7.92 -21.79 14.63
CA LYS A 350 -7.45 -23.17 14.43
C LYS A 350 -8.48 -24.07 13.72
N ASP A 351 -9.77 -23.89 14.03
CA ASP A 351 -10.85 -24.76 13.56
C ASP A 351 -11.59 -24.20 12.33
N ILE A 352 -10.94 -23.34 11.53
CA ILE A 352 -11.57 -22.72 10.36
C ILE A 352 -12.16 -23.72 9.38
N VAL A 353 -11.49 -24.86 9.18
CA VAL A 353 -11.97 -25.92 8.27
C VAL A 353 -13.33 -26.46 8.73
N SER A 354 -13.50 -26.68 10.03
CA SER A 354 -14.77 -27.14 10.62
C SER A 354 -15.88 -26.10 10.45
N LEU A 355 -15.55 -24.81 10.57
CA LEU A 355 -16.50 -23.72 10.33
C LEU A 355 -16.96 -23.64 8.88
N LEU A 356 -16.07 -23.89 7.92
CA LEU A 356 -16.37 -23.81 6.49
C LEU A 356 -17.01 -25.08 5.92
N GLN A 357 -16.93 -26.20 6.63
CA GLN A 357 -17.44 -27.50 6.16
C GLN A 357 -18.90 -27.47 5.68
N PRO A 358 -19.85 -26.81 6.37
CA PRO A 358 -21.25 -26.72 5.90
C PRO A 358 -21.41 -25.98 4.57
N LEU A 359 -20.44 -25.12 4.21
CA LEU A 359 -20.49 -24.25 3.03
C LEU A 359 -19.81 -24.86 1.79
N LEU A 360 -19.17 -26.02 1.93
CA LEU A 360 -18.47 -26.68 0.81
C LEU A 360 -19.40 -27.01 -0.37
N ARG A 361 -20.70 -27.19 -0.11
CA ARG A 361 -21.72 -27.49 -1.12
C ARG A 361 -22.79 -26.39 -1.21
N HIS A 362 -22.45 -25.16 -0.81
CA HIS A 362 -23.39 -24.05 -0.86
C HIS A 362 -23.93 -23.85 -2.28
N PRO A 363 -25.24 -23.60 -2.48
CA PRO A 363 -25.84 -23.48 -3.81
C PRO A 363 -25.24 -22.32 -4.64
N ASP A 364 -24.93 -21.20 -3.99
CA ASP A 364 -24.31 -20.05 -4.65
C ASP A 364 -22.81 -20.31 -4.97
N PRO A 365 -22.38 -20.26 -6.24
CA PRO A 365 -20.98 -20.45 -6.63
C PRO A 365 -20.03 -19.40 -6.05
N LYS A 366 -20.48 -18.16 -5.81
CA LYS A 366 -19.63 -17.11 -5.21
C LYS A 366 -19.26 -17.44 -3.79
N VAL A 367 -20.15 -18.09 -3.03
CA VAL A 367 -19.84 -18.61 -1.69
C VAL A 367 -18.81 -19.74 -1.80
N ARG A 368 -18.97 -20.67 -2.74
CA ARG A 368 -17.98 -21.74 -2.95
C ARG A 368 -16.60 -21.19 -3.37
N ILE A 369 -16.54 -20.16 -4.21
CA ILE A 369 -15.31 -19.43 -4.55
C ILE A 369 -14.67 -18.82 -3.29
N ALA A 370 -15.45 -18.20 -2.41
CA ALA A 370 -14.94 -17.65 -1.15
C ALA A 370 -14.36 -18.77 -0.26
N VAL A 371 -15.06 -19.90 -0.13
CA VAL A 371 -14.58 -21.07 0.61
C VAL A 371 -13.28 -21.61 0.03
N VAL A 372 -13.20 -21.82 -1.29
CA VAL A 372 -11.99 -22.29 -1.97
C VAL A 372 -10.81 -21.34 -1.74
N SER A 373 -11.06 -20.03 -1.80
CA SER A 373 -10.06 -19.00 -1.53
C SER A 373 -9.51 -19.09 -0.12
N THR A 374 -10.41 -19.16 0.87
CA THR A 374 -10.04 -19.24 2.27
C THR A 374 -9.31 -20.54 2.58
N LEU A 375 -9.76 -21.68 2.06
CA LEU A 375 -9.07 -22.96 2.20
C LEU A 375 -7.65 -22.93 1.61
N GLY A 376 -7.47 -22.23 0.49
CA GLY A 376 -6.17 -21.94 -0.09
C GLY A 376 -5.27 -21.16 0.85
N GLN A 377 -5.76 -20.03 1.36
CA GLN A 377 -5.05 -19.13 2.28
C GLN A 377 -4.60 -19.85 3.56
N VAL A 378 -5.43 -20.73 4.12
CA VAL A 378 -5.09 -21.49 5.34
C VAL A 378 -4.36 -22.81 5.05
N GLY A 379 -3.92 -23.04 3.81
CA GLY A 379 -3.09 -24.18 3.43
C GLY A 379 -3.82 -25.52 3.36
N SER A 380 -5.16 -25.54 3.39
CA SER A 380 -5.99 -26.76 3.30
C SER A 380 -6.21 -27.21 1.85
N LEU A 381 -5.12 -27.36 1.09
CA LEU A 381 -5.15 -27.58 -0.36
C LEU A 381 -5.78 -28.92 -0.76
N SER A 382 -5.73 -29.94 0.09
CA SER A 382 -6.43 -31.21 -0.15
C SER A 382 -7.95 -31.01 -0.25
N LEU A 383 -8.53 -30.11 0.55
CA LEU A 383 -9.95 -29.77 0.47
C LEU A 383 -10.28 -28.93 -0.77
N VAL A 384 -9.36 -28.04 -1.18
CA VAL A 384 -9.50 -27.27 -2.44
C VAL A 384 -9.67 -28.20 -3.64
N THR A 385 -8.96 -29.32 -3.69
CA THR A 385 -9.07 -30.28 -4.80
C THR A 385 -10.45 -30.92 -4.95
N GLN A 386 -11.30 -30.91 -3.93
CA GLN A 386 -12.67 -31.46 -4.01
C GLN A 386 -13.57 -30.66 -4.98
N PHE A 387 -13.20 -29.43 -5.30
CA PHE A 387 -13.93 -28.52 -6.18
C PHE A 387 -13.43 -28.55 -7.64
N ILE A 388 -12.46 -29.41 -7.98
CA ILE A 388 -11.90 -29.49 -9.34
C ILE A 388 -12.93 -29.91 -10.42
N ASP A 389 -14.03 -30.51 -9.97
CA ASP A 389 -15.18 -30.94 -10.77
C ASP A 389 -16.46 -30.18 -10.40
N ASP A 390 -16.34 -28.99 -9.80
CA ASP A 390 -17.50 -28.17 -9.48
C ASP A 390 -18.35 -27.88 -10.73
N VAL A 391 -19.67 -27.84 -10.56
CA VAL A 391 -20.62 -27.60 -11.66
C VAL A 391 -20.40 -26.23 -12.29
N ASP A 392 -19.97 -25.26 -11.49
CA ASP A 392 -19.77 -23.88 -11.90
C ASP A 392 -18.34 -23.65 -12.41
N LEU A 393 -18.23 -22.98 -13.55
CA LEU A 393 -16.96 -22.73 -14.23
C LEU A 393 -16.02 -21.85 -13.40
N ASP A 394 -16.54 -20.80 -12.75
CA ASP A 394 -15.73 -19.85 -12.00
C ASP A 394 -15.14 -20.50 -10.74
N VAL A 395 -15.88 -21.43 -10.12
CA VAL A 395 -15.37 -22.25 -9.02
C VAL A 395 -14.20 -23.12 -9.50
N ARG A 396 -14.35 -23.83 -10.62
CA ARG A 396 -13.26 -24.67 -11.18
C ARG A 396 -12.02 -23.84 -11.52
N ILE A 397 -12.21 -22.67 -12.14
CA ILE A 397 -11.12 -21.72 -12.41
C ILE A 397 -10.43 -21.29 -11.12
N ARG A 398 -11.20 -20.94 -10.08
CA ARG A 398 -10.62 -20.52 -8.79
C ARG A 398 -9.79 -21.62 -8.14
N VAL A 399 -10.24 -22.88 -8.21
CA VAL A 399 -9.48 -24.04 -7.70
C VAL A 399 -8.12 -24.14 -8.37
N LEU A 400 -8.08 -24.07 -9.69
CA LEU A 400 -6.84 -24.13 -10.46
C LEU A 400 -5.91 -22.97 -10.13
N GLN A 401 -6.44 -21.76 -9.99
CA GLN A 401 -5.67 -20.57 -9.59
C GLN A 401 -5.05 -20.74 -8.20
N VAL A 402 -5.84 -21.17 -7.21
CA VAL A 402 -5.36 -21.41 -5.84
C VAL A 402 -4.25 -22.47 -5.83
N LEU A 403 -4.44 -23.61 -6.50
CA LEU A 403 -3.43 -24.67 -6.57
C LEU A 403 -2.18 -24.26 -7.38
N THR A 404 -2.33 -23.31 -8.31
CA THR A 404 -1.20 -22.72 -9.04
C THR A 404 -0.38 -21.81 -8.13
N GLN A 405 -1.04 -20.91 -7.39
CA GLN A 405 -0.41 -19.94 -6.49
C GLN A 405 0.26 -20.64 -5.29
N MET A 406 -0.44 -21.58 -4.67
CA MET A 406 0.00 -22.23 -3.44
C MET A 406 0.95 -23.41 -3.68
N LYS A 407 1.11 -23.86 -4.94
CA LYS A 407 1.86 -25.06 -5.35
C LYS A 407 1.49 -26.32 -4.56
N TYR A 408 0.68 -27.17 -5.17
CA TYR A 408 0.28 -28.48 -4.68
C TYR A 408 0.67 -29.63 -5.65
N PRO A 409 1.94 -30.10 -5.66
CA PRO A 409 2.44 -31.07 -6.64
C PRO A 409 1.62 -32.36 -6.77
N SER A 410 0.97 -32.82 -5.68
CA SER A 410 0.16 -34.04 -5.67
C SER A 410 -1.03 -34.02 -6.64
N ILE A 411 -1.49 -32.85 -7.12
CA ILE A 411 -2.58 -32.75 -8.11
C ILE A 411 -2.12 -33.09 -9.53
N PHE A 412 -0.81 -33.06 -9.80
CA PHE A 412 -0.26 -33.17 -11.15
C PHE A 412 -0.74 -34.40 -11.95
N PRO A 413 -0.75 -35.63 -11.39
CA PRO A 413 -1.21 -36.80 -12.12
C PRO A 413 -2.67 -36.68 -12.59
N GLU A 414 -3.52 -36.07 -11.77
CA GLU A 414 -4.94 -35.88 -12.07
C GLU A 414 -5.14 -34.84 -13.18
N LEU A 415 -4.49 -33.68 -13.07
CA LEU A 415 -4.54 -32.66 -14.12
C LEU A 415 -4.06 -33.21 -15.46
N LEU A 416 -2.94 -33.96 -15.44
CA LEU A 416 -2.35 -34.51 -16.66
C LEU A 416 -3.26 -35.57 -17.30
N ARG A 417 -3.94 -36.38 -16.48
CA ARG A 417 -4.95 -37.34 -16.93
C ARG A 417 -6.09 -36.62 -17.63
N ARG A 418 -6.60 -35.52 -17.05
CA ARG A 418 -7.72 -34.74 -17.60
C ARG A 418 -7.36 -34.05 -18.91
N VAL A 419 -6.21 -33.38 -18.99
CA VAL A 419 -5.74 -32.70 -20.21
C VAL A 419 -5.55 -33.65 -21.41
N LYS A 420 -5.27 -34.93 -21.15
CA LYS A 420 -5.14 -35.96 -22.21
C LYS A 420 -6.47 -36.45 -22.78
N ARG A 421 -7.60 -36.22 -22.08
CA ARG A 421 -8.92 -36.67 -22.50
C ARG A 421 -9.47 -35.84 -23.66
N ARG A 422 -10.40 -36.39 -24.45
CA ARG A 422 -10.95 -35.69 -25.63
C ARG A 422 -11.91 -34.58 -25.23
N GLU A 423 -12.63 -34.80 -24.14
CA GLU A 423 -13.62 -33.91 -23.54
C GLU A 423 -13.00 -32.58 -23.10
N PHE A 424 -11.71 -32.59 -22.75
CA PHE A 424 -10.95 -31.38 -22.39
C PHE A 424 -11.00 -30.30 -23.49
N LEU A 425 -11.03 -30.72 -24.76
CA LEU A 425 -11.10 -29.79 -25.90
C LEU A 425 -12.41 -29.01 -25.98
N ASN A 426 -13.43 -29.44 -25.24
CA ASN A 426 -14.74 -28.79 -25.19
C ASN A 426 -14.85 -27.77 -24.05
N LEU A 427 -13.86 -27.71 -23.14
CA LEU A 427 -13.84 -26.71 -22.07
C LEU A 427 -13.65 -25.31 -22.66
N GLU A 428 -14.09 -24.30 -21.91
CA GLU A 428 -13.83 -22.90 -22.28
C GLU A 428 -12.34 -22.58 -22.30
N PHE A 429 -11.94 -21.62 -23.13
CA PHE A 429 -10.54 -21.23 -23.26
C PHE A 429 -9.92 -20.81 -21.92
N ALA A 430 -10.67 -20.06 -21.10
CA ALA A 430 -10.23 -19.64 -19.76
C ALA A 430 -9.90 -20.85 -18.87
N GLU A 431 -10.78 -21.86 -18.83
CA GLU A 431 -10.56 -23.09 -18.07
C GLU A 431 -9.35 -23.87 -18.61
N GLN A 432 -9.26 -24.06 -19.94
CA GLN A 432 -8.13 -24.75 -20.55
C GLN A 432 -6.79 -24.08 -20.18
N LYS A 433 -6.75 -22.74 -20.20
CA LYS A 433 -5.57 -21.97 -19.84
C LYS A 433 -5.18 -22.23 -18.38
N GLU A 434 -6.12 -22.17 -17.45
CA GLU A 434 -5.82 -22.40 -16.03
C GLU A 434 -5.38 -23.84 -15.74
N TYR A 435 -5.89 -24.84 -16.47
CA TYR A 435 -5.37 -26.21 -16.37
C TYR A 435 -3.89 -26.29 -16.76
N PHE A 436 -3.48 -25.59 -17.82
CA PHE A 436 -2.08 -25.56 -18.24
C PHE A 436 -1.21 -24.76 -17.27
N ASN A 437 -1.65 -23.61 -16.77
CA ASN A 437 -0.94 -22.85 -15.74
C ASN A 437 -0.70 -23.72 -14.49
N CYS A 438 -1.76 -24.39 -14.02
CA CYS A 438 -1.70 -25.26 -12.86
C CYS A 438 -0.80 -26.48 -13.09
N LEU A 439 -0.84 -27.08 -14.28
CA LEU A 439 0.06 -28.16 -14.68
C LEU A 439 1.53 -27.74 -14.68
N VAL A 440 1.83 -26.52 -15.13
CA VAL A 440 3.21 -26.02 -15.19
C VAL A 440 3.72 -25.69 -13.79
N SER A 441 2.93 -25.00 -12.97
CA SER A 441 3.32 -24.65 -11.59
C SER A 441 3.53 -25.88 -10.70
N ASN A 442 2.79 -26.96 -10.95
CA ASN A 442 2.80 -28.18 -10.15
C ASN A 442 3.51 -29.38 -10.81
N GLY A 443 4.06 -29.19 -12.01
CA GLY A 443 4.62 -30.28 -12.79
C GLY A 443 6.08 -30.52 -12.47
N GLU A 444 6.38 -31.75 -12.05
CA GLU A 444 7.74 -32.24 -11.87
C GLU A 444 8.20 -33.09 -13.07
N ASN A 445 9.28 -33.86 -12.86
CA ASN A 445 9.89 -34.84 -13.76
C ASN A 445 8.98 -35.31 -14.92
N ASN A 446 9.45 -35.12 -16.16
CA ASN A 446 8.75 -35.42 -17.42
C ASN A 446 7.61 -34.47 -17.83
N LEU A 447 7.32 -33.35 -17.15
CA LEU A 447 6.38 -32.34 -17.66
C LEU A 447 6.75 -31.89 -19.08
N ILE A 448 8.03 -31.54 -19.31
CA ILE A 448 8.55 -31.13 -20.62
C ILE A 448 8.24 -32.17 -21.70
N LYS A 449 8.50 -33.45 -21.41
CA LYS A 449 8.17 -34.58 -22.30
C LYS A 449 6.67 -34.68 -22.60
N HIS A 450 5.80 -34.38 -21.63
CA HIS A 450 4.35 -34.38 -21.83
C HIS A 450 3.89 -33.20 -22.70
N LEU A 451 4.39 -31.99 -22.44
CA LEU A 451 4.08 -30.81 -23.24
C LEU A 451 4.58 -30.98 -24.68
N LYS A 452 5.79 -31.53 -24.88
CA LYS A 452 6.30 -31.92 -26.20
C LYS A 452 5.35 -32.86 -26.93
N LYS A 453 4.86 -33.91 -26.27
CA LYS A 453 3.88 -34.84 -26.86
C LYS A 453 2.57 -34.14 -27.23
N ILE A 454 2.10 -33.17 -26.44
CA ILE A 454 0.89 -32.40 -26.75
C ILE A 454 1.13 -31.50 -27.97
N LEU A 455 2.24 -30.76 -28.00
CA LEU A 455 2.62 -29.83 -29.06
C LEU A 455 2.76 -30.54 -30.42
N PHE A 456 3.52 -31.64 -30.45
CA PHE A 456 3.83 -32.39 -31.68
C PHE A 456 2.83 -33.51 -31.99
N LYS A 457 1.68 -33.56 -31.30
CA LYS A 457 0.68 -34.60 -31.54
C LYS A 457 0.22 -34.60 -33.00
N TRP A 458 0.36 -35.76 -33.64
CA TRP A 458 -0.15 -36.01 -34.98
C TRP A 458 -1.67 -36.17 -34.95
N LEU A 459 -2.37 -35.50 -35.88
CA LEU A 459 -3.82 -35.47 -35.94
C LEU A 459 -4.32 -35.62 -37.38
N LEU A 460 -5.16 -36.64 -37.58
CA LEU A 460 -5.90 -36.89 -38.81
C LEU A 460 -7.11 -35.95 -38.95
N PHE A 461 -7.86 -35.75 -37.87
CA PHE A 461 -9.07 -34.92 -37.83
C PHE A 461 -9.06 -33.98 -36.61
N GLY A 462 -9.92 -32.95 -36.59
CA GLY A 462 -10.07 -32.05 -35.43
C GLY A 462 -8.93 -31.01 -35.25
N ARG A 463 -8.09 -30.79 -36.27
CA ARG A 463 -6.92 -29.89 -36.20
C ARG A 463 -7.25 -28.50 -35.68
N LYS A 464 -8.37 -27.90 -36.14
CA LYS A 464 -8.81 -26.56 -35.74
C LYS A 464 -9.03 -26.44 -34.23
N ARG A 465 -9.72 -27.41 -33.61
CA ARG A 465 -10.00 -27.43 -32.16
C ARG A 465 -8.73 -27.65 -31.35
N TYR A 466 -7.80 -28.47 -31.84
CA TYR A 466 -6.55 -28.77 -31.15
C TYR A 466 -5.48 -27.65 -31.24
N ARG A 467 -5.69 -26.61 -32.06
CA ARG A 467 -4.75 -25.48 -32.15
C ARG A 467 -4.50 -24.81 -30.80
N VAL A 468 -5.54 -24.71 -29.98
CA VAL A 468 -5.45 -24.13 -28.62
C VAL A 468 -4.48 -24.94 -27.75
N MET A 469 -4.61 -26.27 -27.75
CA MET A 469 -3.71 -27.17 -27.02
C MET A 469 -2.24 -26.99 -27.39
N ARG A 470 -1.93 -26.77 -28.68
CA ARG A 470 -0.55 -26.51 -29.12
C ARG A 470 -0.01 -25.20 -28.58
N LYS A 471 -0.84 -24.13 -28.62
CA LYS A 471 -0.48 -22.83 -28.08
C LYS A 471 -0.25 -22.89 -26.57
N LEU A 472 -1.14 -23.55 -25.84
CA LEU A 472 -1.00 -23.73 -24.39
C LEU A 472 0.23 -24.58 -24.03
N ALA A 473 0.51 -25.65 -24.79
CA ALA A 473 1.72 -26.45 -24.58
C ALA A 473 3.01 -25.69 -24.88
N ALA A 474 3.02 -24.88 -25.96
CA ALA A 474 4.17 -24.02 -26.28
C ALA A 474 4.38 -22.94 -25.20
N ALA A 475 3.31 -22.28 -24.74
CA ALA A 475 3.37 -21.32 -23.63
C ALA A 475 3.88 -21.96 -22.34
N GLY A 476 3.38 -23.16 -22.01
CA GLY A 476 3.86 -23.90 -20.84
C GLY A 476 5.34 -24.28 -20.94
N LEU A 477 5.82 -24.69 -22.12
CA LEU A 477 7.25 -24.95 -22.35
C LEU A 477 8.10 -23.68 -22.16
N ALA A 478 7.63 -22.53 -22.68
CA ALA A 478 8.34 -21.26 -22.52
C ALA A 478 8.43 -20.83 -21.05
N GLN A 479 7.38 -21.06 -20.26
CA GLN A 479 7.34 -20.72 -18.84
C GLN A 479 8.31 -21.56 -17.98
N ILE A 480 8.69 -22.77 -18.40
CA ILE A 480 9.60 -23.65 -17.64
C ILE A 480 11.05 -23.12 -17.65
N GLN A 481 11.43 -22.28 -18.61
CA GLN A 481 12.75 -21.61 -18.69
C GLN A 481 13.96 -22.56 -18.57
N THR A 482 13.89 -23.73 -19.23
CA THR A 482 15.02 -24.68 -19.32
C THR A 482 15.53 -24.79 -20.75
N GLU A 483 16.81 -25.16 -20.91
CA GLU A 483 17.42 -25.39 -22.23
C GLU A 483 16.67 -26.47 -23.03
N GLU A 484 16.29 -27.59 -22.39
CA GLU A 484 15.48 -28.64 -23.04
C GLU A 484 14.16 -28.08 -23.59
N ALA A 485 13.46 -27.25 -22.83
CA ALA A 485 12.21 -26.65 -23.27
C ALA A 485 12.43 -25.66 -24.44
N HIS A 486 13.51 -24.88 -24.40
CA HIS A 486 13.89 -23.96 -25.47
C HIS A 486 14.20 -24.70 -26.78
N GLU A 487 14.98 -25.78 -26.73
CA GLU A 487 15.28 -26.63 -27.89
C GLU A 487 14.02 -27.21 -28.54
N ILE A 488 13.06 -27.64 -27.72
CA ILE A 488 11.77 -28.17 -28.21
C ILE A 488 10.97 -27.09 -28.94
N LEU A 489 10.99 -25.84 -28.45
CA LEU A 489 10.32 -24.72 -29.11
C LEU A 489 11.00 -24.36 -30.43
N GLN A 490 12.33 -24.35 -30.49
CA GLN A 490 13.09 -24.15 -31.74
C GLN A 490 12.80 -25.24 -32.78
N GLN A 491 12.73 -26.50 -32.36
CA GLN A 491 12.27 -27.61 -33.20
C GLN A 491 10.85 -27.35 -33.75
N GLY A 492 9.99 -26.73 -32.95
CA GLY A 492 8.63 -26.38 -33.33
C GLY A 492 8.56 -25.28 -34.39
N VAL A 493 9.43 -24.25 -34.30
CA VAL A 493 9.56 -23.19 -35.32
C VAL A 493 9.97 -23.78 -36.67
N ALA A 494 10.90 -24.75 -36.67
CA ALA A 494 11.32 -25.46 -37.89
C ALA A 494 10.26 -26.43 -38.46
N SER A 495 9.11 -26.60 -37.81
CA SER A 495 8.09 -27.58 -38.22
C SER A 495 7.41 -27.21 -39.54
N LYS A 496 7.23 -28.21 -40.42
CA LYS A 496 6.38 -28.10 -41.62
C LYS A 496 4.90 -27.88 -41.28
N ASN A 497 4.47 -28.20 -40.05
CA ASN A 497 3.10 -27.98 -39.61
C ASN A 497 2.91 -26.52 -39.17
N LYS A 498 2.14 -25.76 -39.96
CA LYS A 498 1.85 -24.34 -39.70
C LYS A 498 1.32 -24.10 -38.28
N ASP A 499 0.46 -24.97 -37.74
CA ASP A 499 -0.13 -24.77 -36.41
C ASP A 499 0.90 -24.95 -35.29
N ILE A 500 1.89 -25.83 -35.46
CA ILE A 500 3.00 -26.03 -34.50
C ILE A 500 3.95 -24.84 -34.57
N ARG A 501 4.36 -24.48 -35.79
CA ARG A 501 5.27 -23.36 -36.03
C ARG A 501 4.71 -22.06 -35.45
N THR A 502 3.46 -21.70 -35.77
CA THR A 502 2.83 -20.49 -35.23
C THR A 502 2.72 -20.51 -33.70
N ALA A 503 2.46 -21.67 -33.08
CA ALA A 503 2.40 -21.75 -31.62
C ALA A 503 3.76 -21.45 -30.96
N CYS A 504 4.87 -21.91 -31.57
CA CYS A 504 6.22 -21.71 -31.03
C CYS A 504 6.76 -20.31 -31.34
N GLU A 505 6.51 -19.79 -32.55
CA GLU A 505 6.87 -18.41 -32.94
C GLU A 505 6.20 -17.35 -32.04
N MET A 506 5.02 -17.64 -31.48
CA MET A 506 4.32 -16.71 -30.59
C MET A 506 4.97 -16.54 -29.22
N VAL A 507 5.77 -17.51 -28.76
CA VAL A 507 6.33 -17.54 -27.40
C VAL A 507 7.84 -17.37 -27.35
N LEU A 508 8.50 -17.35 -28.51
CA LEU A 508 9.94 -17.09 -28.68
C LEU A 508 10.24 -15.67 -29.19
N LYS A 509 9.20 -14.85 -29.38
CA LYS A 509 9.31 -13.40 -29.58
C LYS A 509 9.35 -12.74 -28.22
#